data_AF-A0A519R0D9-F1
#
_entry.id   AF-A0A519R0D9-F1
#
_cell.length_a   1.000
_cell.length_b   1.000
_cell.length_c   1.000
_cell.angle_alpha   90.00
_cell.angle_beta   90.00
_cell.angle_gamma   90.00
#
_symmetry.space_group_name_H-M   'P 1'
#
loop_
_entity.id
_entity.type
_entity.pdbx_description
1 polymer ?
#
loop_
_entity_poly.entity_id
_entity_poly.type
_entity_poly.pdbx_seq_one_letter_code
_entity_poly.pdbx_strand_id
1 'polypeptide(L)'
;MNIFKKIALTVVVLFVLASLGGYLYFDQKFTPEENYLSVENESGTVPITWLGNEKNVLLLPIQFPNDTATYYLQFDTGSPYTVFYSKAIAKIKAISINQERASASFYIGKTKITSDRFKILNFGENNDATDSRKIIGTLGADILENRKTILHFKDNQVVFNCSKTRKQFQNNLTNFKFKKRKIILQGTLNGQQEDFLFENI
;
A
#
# COMPACT_ATOMS: atom_id res chain seq x y z
N MET A 1 -32.15 -23.64 40.74
CA MET A 1 -31.93 -23.26 39.32
C MET A 1 -31.84 -24.52 38.49
N ASN A 2 -32.84 -24.80 37.65
CA ASN A 2 -32.94 -26.04 36.87
C ASN A 2 -31.66 -26.24 36.04
N ILE A 3 -31.12 -27.46 36.02
CA ILE A 3 -29.87 -27.83 35.34
C ILE A 3 -29.83 -27.31 33.89
N PHE A 4 -30.96 -27.31 33.19
CA PHE A 4 -31.11 -26.71 31.86
C PHE A 4 -30.71 -25.24 31.77
N LYS A 5 -31.08 -24.41 32.76
CA LYS A 5 -30.69 -22.98 32.78
C LYS A 5 -29.18 -22.81 32.96
N LYS A 6 -28.53 -23.69 33.73
CA LYS A 6 -27.07 -23.69 33.89
C LYS A 6 -26.37 -24.09 32.59
N ILE A 7 -26.83 -25.16 31.94
CA ILE A 7 -26.28 -25.61 30.65
C ILE A 7 -26.43 -24.52 29.58
N ALA A 8 -27.62 -23.93 29.46
CA ALA A 8 -27.87 -22.85 28.51
C ALA A 8 -26.96 -21.64 28.76
N LEU A 9 -26.78 -21.24 30.02
CA LEU A 9 -25.87 -20.16 30.38
C LEU A 9 -24.42 -20.48 29.99
N THR A 10 -23.95 -21.69 30.27
CA THR A 10 -22.60 -22.13 29.89
C THR A 10 -22.40 -22.07 28.38
N VAL A 11 -23.37 -22.54 27.59
CA VAL A 11 -23.29 -22.48 26.12
C VAL A 11 -23.25 -21.03 25.63
N VAL A 12 -24.06 -20.13 26.18
CA VAL A 12 -24.05 -18.71 25.84
C VAL A 12 -22.69 -18.08 26.16
N VAL A 13 -22.13 -18.37 27.34
CA VAL A 13 -20.80 -17.87 27.74
C VAL A 13 -19.72 -18.36 26.77
N LEU A 14 -19.73 -19.65 26.41
CA LEU A 14 -18.77 -20.20 25.44
C LEU A 14 -18.92 -19.55 24.06
N PHE A 15 -20.15 -19.30 23.60
CA PHE A 15 -20.40 -18.65 22.33
C PHE A 15 -19.89 -17.20 22.30
N VAL A 16 -20.12 -16.44 23.38
CA VAL A 16 -19.61 -15.07 23.52
C VAL A 16 -18.08 -15.08 23.53
N LEU A 17 -17.44 -15.98 24.27
CA LEU A 17 -15.98 -16.10 24.31
C LEU A 17 -15.40 -16.49 22.95
N ALA A 18 -16.02 -17.44 22.24
CA ALA A 18 -15.60 -17.83 20.90
C ALA A 18 -15.76 -16.67 19.89
N SER A 19 -16.85 -15.92 19.98
CA SER A 19 -17.10 -14.76 19.12
C SER A 19 -16.08 -13.64 19.36
N LEU A 20 -15.80 -13.34 20.63
CA LEU A 20 -14.81 -12.34 21.01
C LEU A 20 -13.39 -12.77 20.61
N GLY A 21 -13.03 -14.03 20.89
CA GLY A 21 -11.74 -14.60 20.50
C GLY A 21 -11.55 -14.61 18.98
N GLY A 22 -12.59 -15.00 18.24
CA GLY A 22 -12.60 -14.94 16.77
C GLY A 22 -12.42 -13.51 16.26
N TYR A 23 -13.17 -12.55 16.83
CA TYR A 23 -13.03 -11.13 16.48
C TYR A 23 -11.60 -10.63 16.67
N LEU A 24 -11.00 -10.86 17.85
CA LEU A 24 -9.63 -10.43 18.15
C LEU A 24 -8.60 -11.10 17.23
N TYR A 25 -8.76 -12.40 16.97
CA TYR A 25 -7.88 -13.15 16.07
C TYR A 25 -7.90 -12.58 14.65
N PHE A 26 -9.09 -12.36 14.07
CA PHE A 26 -9.20 -11.82 12.73
C PHE A 26 -8.78 -10.35 12.67
N ASP A 27 -9.10 -9.55 13.69
CA ASP A 27 -8.65 -8.16 13.76
C ASP A 27 -7.12 -8.08 13.71
N GLN A 28 -6.42 -8.92 14.48
CA GLN A 28 -4.97 -9.02 14.47
C GLN A 28 -4.43 -9.59 13.15
N LYS A 29 -5.01 -10.68 12.62
CA LYS A 29 -4.57 -11.33 11.38
C LYS A 29 -4.61 -10.39 10.17
N PHE A 30 -5.60 -9.50 10.11
CA PHE A 30 -5.75 -8.51 9.03
C PHE A 30 -5.16 -7.15 9.37
N THR A 31 -4.55 -6.99 10.54
CA THR A 31 -3.78 -5.78 10.87
C THR A 31 -2.40 -5.88 10.24
N PRO A 32 -1.99 -4.90 9.42
CA PRO A 32 -0.66 -4.91 8.85
C PRO A 32 0.43 -4.85 9.93
N GLU A 33 1.57 -5.50 9.69
CA GLU A 33 2.83 -5.29 10.43
C GLU A 33 3.17 -3.80 10.47
N GLU A 34 3.93 -3.37 11.48
CA GLU A 34 4.45 -2.01 11.57
C GLU A 34 5.14 -1.55 10.28
N ASN A 35 5.07 -0.25 10.02
CA ASN A 35 5.64 0.32 8.82
C ASN A 35 7.17 0.27 8.90
N TYR A 36 7.77 -0.45 7.95
CA TYR A 36 9.22 -0.64 7.88
C TYR A 36 9.90 0.25 6.84
N LEU A 37 9.20 1.26 6.31
CA LEU A 37 9.76 2.22 5.37
C LEU A 37 10.35 3.43 6.10
N SER A 38 11.66 3.63 5.94
CA SER A 38 12.27 4.95 6.12
C SER A 38 12.08 5.76 4.85
N VAL A 39 11.52 6.96 4.98
CA VAL A 39 11.20 7.85 3.85
C VAL A 39 11.77 9.23 4.15
N GLU A 40 12.73 9.65 3.34
CA GLU A 40 13.45 10.90 3.51
C GLU A 40 13.15 11.86 2.36
N ASN A 41 13.11 13.15 2.67
CA ASN A 41 12.86 14.26 1.76
C ASN A 41 11.49 14.22 1.08
N GLU A 42 11.08 15.35 0.51
CA GLU A 42 9.93 15.45 -0.39
C GLU A 42 10.34 14.98 -1.78
N SER A 43 9.47 14.27 -2.50
CA SER A 43 9.84 13.71 -3.81
C SER A 43 10.02 14.76 -4.90
N GLY A 44 9.42 15.94 -4.72
CA GLY A 44 9.08 16.83 -5.83
C GLY A 44 8.04 16.19 -6.75
N THR A 45 7.78 16.82 -7.89
CA THR A 45 6.83 16.31 -8.88
C THR A 45 7.39 15.07 -9.58
N VAL A 46 6.70 13.94 -9.43
CA VAL A 46 7.04 12.66 -10.07
C VAL A 46 5.95 12.32 -11.09
N PRO A 47 6.31 12.03 -12.36
CA PRO A 47 5.35 11.64 -13.37
C PRO A 47 4.80 10.24 -13.09
N ILE A 48 3.51 10.07 -13.38
CA ILE A 48 2.77 8.82 -13.32
C ILE A 48 2.60 8.29 -14.73
N THR A 49 2.85 6.99 -14.93
CA THR A 49 2.52 6.31 -16.18
C THR A 49 1.37 5.34 -15.96
N TRP A 50 0.30 5.47 -16.73
CA TRP A 50 -0.80 4.49 -16.72
C TRP A 50 -0.55 3.40 -17.78
N LEU A 51 -0.80 2.14 -17.44
CA LEU A 51 -0.85 1.02 -18.38
C LEU A 51 -2.29 0.58 -18.64
N GLY A 52 -2.50 -0.06 -19.80
CA GLY A 52 -3.80 -0.53 -20.27
C GLY A 52 -4.65 0.57 -20.89
N ASN A 53 -5.53 0.20 -21.82
CA ASN A 53 -6.46 1.14 -22.47
C ASN A 53 -7.43 1.79 -21.48
N GLU A 54 -7.71 1.09 -20.38
CA GLU A 54 -8.59 1.57 -19.30
C GLU A 54 -7.84 2.31 -18.18
N LYS A 55 -6.50 2.39 -18.24
CA LYS A 55 -5.64 2.99 -17.21
C LYS A 55 -5.77 2.30 -15.84
N ASN A 56 -5.68 0.97 -15.83
CA ASN A 56 -5.93 0.15 -14.64
C ASN A 56 -4.67 -0.15 -13.80
N VAL A 57 -3.52 0.44 -14.16
CA VAL A 57 -2.24 0.22 -13.47
C VAL A 57 -1.44 1.52 -13.47
N LEU A 58 -1.17 2.03 -12.28
CA LEU A 58 -0.41 3.24 -12.04
C LEU A 58 1.06 2.88 -11.78
N LEU A 59 1.97 3.25 -12.68
CA LEU A 59 3.41 3.02 -12.51
C LEU A 59 4.15 4.28 -12.07
N LEU A 60 5.04 4.09 -11.11
CA LEU A 60 5.99 5.09 -10.63
C LEU A 60 7.42 4.68 -10.97
N PRO A 61 8.20 5.58 -11.60
CA PRO A 61 9.61 5.31 -11.86
C PRO A 61 10.40 5.37 -10.56
N ILE A 62 11.31 4.41 -10.40
CA ILE A 62 12.28 4.38 -9.30
C ILE A 62 13.70 4.25 -9.83
N GLN A 63 14.66 4.70 -9.03
CA GLN A 63 16.09 4.58 -9.32
C GLN A 63 16.86 4.08 -8.10
N PHE A 64 17.79 3.17 -8.32
CA PHE A 64 18.72 2.73 -7.27
C PHE A 64 19.96 3.64 -7.23
N PRO A 65 20.59 3.82 -6.06
CA PRO A 65 21.88 4.50 -5.98
C PRO A 65 22.90 3.84 -6.91
N ASN A 66 23.63 4.65 -7.68
CA ASN A 66 24.66 4.22 -8.62
C ASN A 66 24.18 3.28 -9.75
N ASP A 67 22.87 3.26 -10.03
CA ASP A 67 22.30 2.56 -11.18
C ASP A 67 21.70 3.57 -12.16
N THR A 68 22.01 3.42 -13.45
CA THR A 68 21.47 4.28 -14.51
C THR A 68 20.13 3.79 -15.03
N ALA A 69 19.72 2.56 -14.69
CA ALA A 69 18.45 2.00 -15.12
C ALA A 69 17.27 2.58 -14.32
N THR A 70 16.18 2.86 -15.04
CA THR A 70 14.88 3.13 -14.43
C THR A 70 14.11 1.83 -14.26
N TYR A 71 13.60 1.62 -13.06
CA TYR A 71 12.69 0.54 -12.70
C TYR A 71 11.32 1.12 -12.39
N TYR A 72 10.30 0.28 -12.28
CA TYR A 72 8.95 0.72 -11.98
C TYR A 72 8.35 -0.08 -10.84
N LEU A 73 7.59 0.61 -10.00
CA LEU A 73 6.67 0.01 -9.04
C LEU A 73 5.24 0.36 -9.45
N GLN A 74 4.35 -0.61 -9.37
CA GLN A 74 2.91 -0.35 -9.41
C GLN A 74 2.52 0.33 -8.10
N PHE A 75 2.03 1.56 -8.15
CA PHE A 75 1.43 2.19 -6.99
C PHE A 75 0.03 1.61 -6.78
N ASP A 76 -0.22 1.06 -5.59
CA ASP A 76 -1.48 0.38 -5.28
C ASP A 76 -1.85 0.65 -3.83
N THR A 77 -2.85 1.50 -3.62
CA THR A 77 -3.38 1.81 -2.28
C THR A 77 -4.24 0.68 -1.70
N GLY A 78 -4.59 -0.34 -2.48
CA GLY A 78 -5.20 -1.59 -2.01
C GLY A 78 -4.18 -2.52 -1.32
N SER A 79 -2.89 -2.39 -1.66
CA SER A 79 -1.82 -3.13 -0.99
C SER A 79 -1.36 -2.40 0.29
N PRO A 80 -1.41 -3.04 1.48
CA PRO A 80 -0.90 -2.43 2.71
C PRO A 80 0.63 -2.40 2.81
N TYR A 81 1.36 -2.97 1.83
CA TYR A 81 2.81 -3.06 1.87
C TYR A 81 3.43 -2.76 0.51
N THR A 82 4.61 -2.16 0.56
CA THR A 82 5.55 -2.13 -0.55
C THR A 82 6.26 -3.48 -0.64
N VAL A 83 6.19 -4.12 -1.81
CA VAL A 83 6.70 -5.47 -2.05
C VAL A 83 7.46 -5.54 -3.37
N PHE A 84 8.37 -6.51 -3.46
CA PHE A 84 9.08 -6.82 -4.70
C PHE A 84 8.68 -8.17 -5.28
N TYR A 85 8.78 -8.31 -6.60
CA TYR A 85 8.51 -9.56 -7.32
C TYR A 85 9.81 -10.34 -7.50
N SER A 86 9.86 -11.56 -6.96
CA SER A 86 11.07 -12.39 -6.84
C SER A 86 11.88 -12.50 -8.14
N LYS A 87 11.22 -12.82 -9.25
CA LYS A 87 11.88 -13.02 -10.56
C LYS A 87 12.42 -11.70 -11.13
N ALA A 88 11.70 -10.60 -10.93
CA ALA A 88 12.05 -9.30 -11.47
C ALA A 88 13.27 -8.67 -10.77
N ILE A 89 13.45 -8.95 -9.47
CA ILE A 89 14.56 -8.41 -8.67
C ILE A 89 15.83 -9.28 -8.67
N ALA A 90 15.76 -10.53 -9.12
CA ALA A 90 16.83 -11.53 -8.95
C ALA A 90 18.21 -11.09 -9.48
N LYS A 91 18.25 -10.18 -10.47
CA LYS A 91 19.49 -9.68 -11.10
C LYS A 91 19.84 -8.24 -10.75
N ILE A 92 19.10 -7.60 -9.84
CA ILE A 92 19.31 -6.19 -9.46
C ILE A 92 20.31 -6.14 -8.31
N LYS A 93 21.55 -5.72 -8.58
CA LYS A 93 22.64 -5.68 -7.59
C LYS A 93 22.37 -4.78 -6.39
N ALA A 94 21.53 -3.77 -6.54
CA ALA A 94 21.18 -2.83 -5.48
C ALA A 94 20.19 -3.42 -4.44
N ILE A 95 19.69 -4.64 -4.67
CA ILE A 95 18.77 -5.33 -3.78
C ILE A 95 19.49 -6.55 -3.19
N SER A 96 19.56 -6.62 -1.87
CA SER A 96 20.00 -7.81 -1.15
C SER A 96 18.78 -8.65 -0.76
N ILE A 97 18.82 -9.95 -1.04
CA ILE A 97 17.70 -10.87 -0.79
C ILE A 97 18.09 -11.81 0.36
N ASN A 98 17.22 -11.91 1.37
CA ASN A 98 17.32 -12.88 2.44
C ASN A 98 15.95 -13.56 2.62
N GLN A 99 15.84 -14.81 2.17
CA GLN A 99 14.60 -15.59 2.19
C GLN A 99 13.45 -14.84 1.50
N GLU A 100 12.38 -14.50 2.25
CA GLU A 100 11.19 -13.81 1.77
C GLU A 100 11.27 -12.28 1.93
N ARG A 101 12.44 -11.75 2.31
CA ARG A 101 12.66 -10.34 2.55
C ARG A 101 13.80 -9.79 1.69
N ALA A 102 13.65 -8.52 1.32
CA ALA A 102 14.66 -7.79 0.58
C ALA A 102 15.08 -6.52 1.33
N SER A 103 16.37 -6.22 1.25
CA SER A 103 16.95 -4.98 1.70
C SER A 103 17.36 -4.13 0.50
N ALA A 104 16.88 -2.89 0.47
CA ALA A 104 17.15 -1.96 -0.61
C ALA A 104 17.00 -0.50 -0.17
N SER A 105 17.65 0.38 -0.93
CA SER A 105 17.38 1.81 -0.92
C SER A 105 17.15 2.27 -2.35
N PHE A 106 16.08 3.01 -2.60
CA PHE A 106 15.77 3.55 -3.93
C PHE A 106 15.16 4.93 -3.82
N TYR A 107 15.07 5.62 -4.95
CA TYR A 107 14.52 6.95 -5.07
C TYR A 107 13.24 6.94 -5.88
N ILE A 108 12.25 7.71 -5.41
CA ILE A 108 11.09 8.15 -6.20
C ILE A 108 11.19 9.67 -6.29
N GLY A 109 11.57 10.19 -7.46
CA GLY A 109 12.00 11.58 -7.58
C GLY A 109 13.17 11.86 -6.63
N LYS A 110 13.00 12.84 -5.73
CA LYS A 110 14.01 13.21 -4.72
C LYS A 110 13.84 12.48 -3.38
N THR A 111 12.75 11.73 -3.21
CA THR A 111 12.46 11.01 -1.98
C THR A 111 13.28 9.73 -1.97
N LYS A 112 14.02 9.50 -0.88
CA LYS A 112 14.72 8.23 -0.66
C LYS A 112 13.84 7.32 0.18
N ILE A 113 13.63 6.10 -0.28
CA ILE A 113 12.90 5.05 0.43
C ILE A 113 13.88 3.94 0.76
N THR A 114 13.93 3.54 2.02
CA THR A 114 14.84 2.50 2.50
C THR A 114 14.11 1.53 3.40
N SER A 115 14.38 0.23 3.23
CA SER A 115 14.00 -0.81 4.18
C SER A 115 14.92 -2.01 4.02
N ASP A 116 15.12 -2.75 5.11
CA ASP A 116 15.74 -4.07 5.15
C ASP A 116 14.72 -5.21 5.13
N ARG A 117 13.41 -4.87 5.04
CA ARG A 117 12.30 -5.80 5.28
C ARG A 117 11.21 -5.76 4.21
N PHE A 118 11.51 -5.29 2.99
CA PHE A 118 10.56 -5.37 1.89
C PHE A 118 10.12 -6.83 1.69
N LYS A 119 8.81 -7.08 1.59
CA LYS A 119 8.31 -8.43 1.32
C LYS A 119 8.61 -8.81 -0.12
N ILE A 120 8.96 -10.08 -0.34
CA ILE A 120 9.12 -10.64 -1.66
C ILE A 120 7.90 -11.52 -1.96
N LEU A 121 7.19 -11.21 -3.05
CA LEU A 121 6.14 -12.08 -3.57
C LEU A 121 6.70 -12.93 -4.70
N ASN A 122 6.37 -14.21 -4.68
CA ASN A 122 6.63 -15.10 -5.81
C ASN A 122 5.55 -14.89 -6.88
N PHE A 123 5.61 -13.73 -7.54
CA PHE A 123 4.67 -13.29 -8.55
C PHE A 123 5.37 -13.02 -9.88
N GLY A 124 4.65 -13.25 -10.99
CA GLY A 124 5.12 -13.08 -12.36
C GLY A 124 5.61 -14.38 -13.00
N GLU A 125 5.10 -14.71 -14.19
CA GLU A 125 5.87 -15.51 -15.16
C GLU A 125 6.96 -14.62 -15.78
N ASN A 126 7.92 -15.25 -16.47
CA ASN A 126 8.94 -14.51 -17.22
C ASN A 126 8.22 -13.46 -18.07
N ASN A 127 8.54 -12.18 -17.87
CA ASN A 127 8.01 -11.05 -18.63
C ASN A 127 7.56 -11.49 -20.02
N ASP A 128 6.25 -11.37 -20.30
CA ASP A 128 5.78 -11.43 -21.68
C ASP A 128 6.73 -10.53 -22.49
N ALA A 129 7.36 -11.10 -23.52
CA ALA A 129 8.44 -10.49 -24.27
C ALA A 129 8.06 -9.16 -24.98
N THR A 130 6.83 -8.71 -24.80
CA THR A 130 6.21 -7.51 -25.36
C THR A 130 6.21 -6.30 -24.41
N ASP A 131 6.31 -6.48 -23.09
CA ASP A 131 6.42 -5.34 -22.16
C ASP A 131 7.88 -5.14 -21.69
N SER A 132 8.53 -4.16 -22.32
CA SER A 132 9.93 -3.78 -22.04
C SER A 132 10.15 -3.11 -20.68
N ARG A 133 9.08 -2.80 -19.93
CA ARG A 133 9.17 -2.03 -18.70
C ARG A 133 9.61 -2.91 -17.53
N LYS A 134 10.68 -2.48 -16.85
CA LYS A 134 11.25 -3.17 -15.68
C LYS A 134 10.38 -2.97 -14.43
N ILE A 135 9.17 -3.53 -14.43
CA ILE A 135 8.28 -3.53 -13.26
C ILE A 135 8.80 -4.58 -12.27
N ILE A 136 9.12 -4.14 -11.05
CA ILE A 136 9.82 -4.97 -10.07
C ILE A 136 9.02 -5.19 -8.79
N GLY A 137 7.82 -4.65 -8.69
CA GLY A 137 7.00 -4.77 -7.48
C GLY A 137 5.84 -3.79 -7.40
N THR A 138 5.30 -3.68 -6.20
CA THR A 138 4.19 -2.80 -5.84
C THR A 138 4.65 -1.83 -4.75
N LEU A 139 4.36 -0.54 -4.90
CA LEU A 139 4.44 0.48 -3.85
C LEU A 139 3.07 0.55 -3.16
N GLY A 140 2.99 0.06 -1.92
CA GLY A 140 1.74 -0.02 -1.17
C GLY A 140 1.37 1.28 -0.47
N ALA A 141 0.25 1.26 0.25
CA ALA A 141 -0.22 2.36 1.08
C ALA A 141 0.67 2.66 2.31
N ASP A 142 1.64 1.82 2.64
CA ASP A 142 2.64 2.10 3.67
C ASP A 142 3.48 3.35 3.36
N ILE A 143 3.64 3.72 2.08
CA ILE A 143 4.27 5.00 1.69
C ILE A 143 3.47 6.24 2.14
N LEU A 144 2.17 6.10 2.39
CA LEU A 144 1.25 7.20 2.74
C LEU A 144 1.12 7.40 4.25
N GLU A 145 1.45 6.39 5.04
CA GLU A 145 1.24 6.40 6.50
C GLU A 145 2.06 7.51 7.15
N ASN A 146 1.39 8.33 7.98
CA ASN A 146 1.97 9.49 8.68
C ASN A 146 2.68 10.51 7.76
N ARG A 147 2.30 10.56 6.49
CA ARG A 147 2.93 11.41 5.47
C ARG A 147 1.88 12.13 4.64
N LYS A 148 2.27 13.28 4.07
CA LYS A 148 1.42 14.05 3.16
C LYS A 148 1.76 13.70 1.73
N THR A 149 0.76 13.28 0.96
CA THR A 149 0.91 12.94 -0.45
C THR A 149 -0.10 13.73 -1.26
N ILE A 150 0.31 14.19 -2.44
CA ILE A 150 -0.58 14.84 -3.40
C ILE A 150 -0.61 14.00 -4.67
N LEU A 151 -1.80 13.48 -5.00
CA LEU A 151 -2.06 12.79 -6.26
C LEU A 151 -2.80 13.74 -7.21
N HIS A 152 -2.13 14.16 -8.27
CA HIS A 152 -2.68 14.99 -9.34
C HIS A 152 -3.12 14.09 -10.51
N PHE A 153 -4.35 13.56 -10.45
CA PHE A 153 -4.86 12.66 -11.49
C PHE A 153 -4.96 13.32 -12.87
N LYS A 154 -5.34 14.61 -12.94
CA LYS A 154 -5.43 15.34 -14.22
C LYS A 154 -4.08 15.51 -14.90
N ASP A 155 -3.05 15.79 -14.10
CA ASP A 155 -1.70 16.09 -14.60
C ASP A 155 -0.80 14.83 -14.66
N ASN A 156 -1.32 13.67 -14.23
CA ASN A 156 -0.56 12.42 -14.05
C ASN A 156 0.71 12.63 -13.24
N GLN A 157 0.58 13.21 -12.05
CA GLN A 157 1.71 13.51 -11.17
C GLN A 157 1.44 13.13 -9.72
N VAL A 158 2.49 12.74 -9.01
CA VAL A 158 2.47 12.54 -7.56
C VAL A 158 3.56 13.35 -6.89
N VAL A 159 3.29 13.80 -5.66
CA VAL A 159 4.30 14.32 -4.74
C VAL A 159 4.16 13.59 -3.41
N PHE A 160 5.19 12.87 -3.00
CA PHE A 160 5.28 12.16 -1.73
C PHE A 160 5.99 12.98 -0.67
N ASN A 161 5.65 12.67 0.59
CA ASN A 161 6.30 13.21 1.78
C ASN A 161 6.39 14.75 1.80
N CYS A 162 5.29 15.40 1.42
CA CYS A 162 5.21 16.85 1.29
C CYS A 162 5.49 17.51 2.64
N SER A 163 6.42 18.47 2.65
CA SER A 163 6.76 19.24 3.85
C SER A 163 5.61 20.16 4.29
N LYS A 164 4.85 20.71 3.32
CA LYS A 164 3.76 21.67 3.56
C LYS A 164 2.54 21.33 2.71
N THR A 165 1.36 21.61 3.27
CA THR A 165 0.10 21.53 2.53
C THR A 165 -0.01 22.75 1.60
N ARG A 166 -0.29 22.56 0.31
CA ARG A 166 -0.43 23.69 -0.63
C ARG A 166 -1.67 24.52 -0.28
N LYS A 167 -1.53 25.85 -0.29
CA LYS A 167 -2.61 26.81 0.04
C LYS A 167 -3.87 26.62 -0.81
N GLN A 168 -3.72 26.14 -2.04
CA GLN A 168 -4.83 25.88 -2.99
C GLN A 168 -5.86 24.84 -2.52
N PHE A 169 -5.52 23.97 -1.56
CA PHE A 169 -6.41 22.91 -1.09
C PHE A 169 -7.30 23.35 0.08
N GLN A 170 -7.28 24.61 0.51
CA GLN A 170 -7.96 25.04 1.74
C GLN A 170 -9.49 25.08 1.65
N ASN A 171 -10.08 25.13 0.45
CA ASN A 171 -11.49 25.48 0.30
C ASN A 171 -12.44 24.30 0.01
N ASN A 172 -11.92 23.12 -0.36
CA ASN A 172 -12.76 21.94 -0.71
C ASN A 172 -12.10 20.65 -0.18
N LEU A 173 -12.08 20.49 1.13
CA LEU A 173 -11.53 19.30 1.78
C LEU A 173 -12.65 18.34 2.19
N THR A 174 -12.47 17.07 1.85
CA THR A 174 -13.29 15.97 2.35
C THR A 174 -12.44 15.12 3.29
N ASN A 175 -13.01 14.75 4.43
CA ASN A 175 -12.35 13.86 5.38
C ASN A 175 -12.39 12.41 4.88
N PHE A 176 -11.40 11.64 5.27
CA PHE A 176 -11.34 10.19 5.05
C PHE A 176 -10.72 9.51 6.27
N LYS A 177 -10.94 8.20 6.41
CA LYS A 177 -10.28 7.40 7.43
C LYS A 177 -9.09 6.69 6.80
N PHE A 178 -7.94 6.70 7.45
CA PHE A 178 -6.79 5.85 7.11
C PHE A 178 -6.63 4.80 8.21
N LYS A 179 -7.18 3.61 8.00
CA LYS A 179 -7.19 2.53 9.01
C LYS A 179 -6.61 1.26 8.41
N LYS A 180 -5.66 0.63 9.10
CA LYS A 180 -4.95 -0.58 8.62
C LYS A 180 -4.41 -0.41 7.19
N ARG A 181 -3.88 0.79 6.90
CA ARG A 181 -3.39 1.23 5.58
C ARG A 181 -4.41 1.16 4.44
N LYS A 182 -5.69 1.29 4.77
CA LYS A 182 -6.78 1.45 3.81
C LYS A 182 -7.32 2.87 3.88
N ILE A 183 -7.55 3.48 2.72
CA ILE A 183 -8.22 4.77 2.57
C ILE A 183 -9.72 4.51 2.47
N ILE A 184 -10.49 5.00 3.43
CA ILE A 184 -11.94 4.85 3.48
C ILE A 184 -12.58 6.23 3.32
N LEU A 185 -13.27 6.41 2.20
CA LEU A 185 -14.04 7.61 1.87
C LEU A 185 -15.48 7.44 2.35
N GLN A 186 -16.08 8.51 2.87
CA GLN A 186 -17.50 8.51 3.19
C GLN A 186 -18.28 9.14 2.03
N GLY A 187 -19.33 8.47 1.58
CA GLY A 187 -20.11 8.92 0.44
C GLY A 187 -21.56 8.49 0.53
N THR A 188 -22.37 8.97 -0.41
CA THR A 188 -23.79 8.61 -0.50
C THR A 188 -24.04 7.73 -1.71
N LEU A 189 -24.61 6.55 -1.51
CA LEU A 189 -25.09 5.66 -2.57
C LEU A 189 -26.56 5.37 -2.34
N ASN A 190 -27.40 5.62 -3.34
CA ASN A 190 -28.86 5.43 -3.25
C ASN A 190 -29.51 6.13 -2.04
N GLY A 191 -28.99 7.31 -1.66
CA GLY A 191 -29.48 8.08 -0.51
C GLY A 191 -29.00 7.59 0.86
N GLN A 192 -28.19 6.53 0.93
CA GLN A 192 -27.61 6.02 2.17
C GLN A 192 -26.14 6.43 2.30
N GLN A 193 -25.72 6.79 3.51
CA GLN A 193 -24.32 7.08 3.82
C GLN A 193 -23.55 5.77 4.00
N GLU A 194 -22.49 5.60 3.23
CA GLU A 194 -21.70 4.37 3.17
C GLU A 194 -20.19 4.68 3.23
N ASP A 195 -19.42 3.71 3.73
CA ASP A 195 -17.96 3.74 3.77
C ASP A 195 -17.43 3.03 2.50
N PHE A 196 -16.69 3.74 1.65
CA PHE A 196 -16.10 3.23 0.40
C PHE A 196 -14.60 3.04 0.54
N LEU A 197 -14.12 1.86 0.16
CA LEU A 197 -12.69 1.61 0.03
C LEU A 197 -12.16 2.28 -1.24
N PHE A 198 -11.15 3.13 -1.10
CA PHE A 198 -10.46 3.73 -2.24
C PHE A 198 -9.27 2.87 -2.66
N GLU A 199 -9.32 2.35 -3.88
CA GLU A 199 -8.24 1.61 -4.53
C GLU A 199 -7.99 2.21 -5.91
N ASN A 200 -6.73 2.52 -6.20
CA ASN A 200 -6.31 2.98 -7.52
C ASN A 200 -5.97 1.76 -8.41
N ILE A 201 -6.99 1.00 -8.79
CA ILE A 201 -6.88 0.02 -9.88
C ILE A 201 -7.28 0.76 -11.14
#